data_AF-A0A7K7R800-F1
#
_entry.id   AF-A0A7K7R800-F1
#
_cell.length_a   1.000
_cell.length_b   1.000
_cell.length_c   1.000
_cell.angle_alpha   90.00
_cell.angle_beta   90.00
_cell.angle_gamma   90.00
#
_symmetry.space_group_name_H-M   'P 1'
#
loop_
_entity.id
_entity.type
_entity.pdbx_description
1 polymer ?
#
loop_
_entity_poly.entity_id
_entity_poly.type
_entity_poly.pdbx_seq_one_letter_code
_entity_poly.pdbx_strand_id
1 'polypeptide(L)'
;QVFLCVTSTLNVALFRHHFVLEDLVEEMKKQSPDLNFGPLQPDGQIAVRGSFPALRVLREFLLLKAKSLSEEGKREGKSHQKPRKKLQEHRGAAETRNSRNEHREKQVLVLDTDIYLYMKCFLPKKLQANDAVISGVTDGDITTVCIESAGREAGAARRSRAKEIIESCSVELQKILRKERICLKEQSRGEKQRYKQLCERLKARYPGLLILPYDTHIDVVGTSADVFAFREEVRR
;
A
#
# COMPACT_ATOMS: atom_id res chain seq x y z
N GLN A 1 -11.09 -14.63 -7.12
CA GLN A 1 -10.02 -14.41 -6.11
C GLN A 1 -10.09 -12.95 -5.66
N VAL A 2 -9.88 -12.69 -4.36
CA VAL A 2 -9.75 -11.33 -3.81
C VAL A 2 -8.29 -10.92 -3.91
N PHE A 3 -8.00 -9.66 -4.20
CA PHE A 3 -6.63 -9.12 -4.22
C PHE A 3 -5.94 -9.29 -2.86
N LEU A 4 -4.62 -9.14 -2.86
CA LEU A 4 -3.78 -9.34 -1.68
C LEU A 4 -4.36 -8.66 -0.44
N CYS A 5 -4.64 -9.50 0.54
CA CYS A 5 -5.14 -9.14 1.85
C CYS A 5 -4.19 -9.75 2.87
N VAL A 6 -3.62 -8.91 3.72
CA VAL A 6 -2.62 -9.31 4.72
C VAL A 6 -3.31 -9.40 6.07
N THR A 7 -2.96 -10.45 6.81
CA THR A 7 -3.29 -10.55 8.23
C THR A 7 -2.05 -10.20 9.04
N SER A 8 -2.19 -9.26 9.97
CA SER A 8 -1.16 -8.82 10.90
C SER A 8 -1.65 -8.99 12.33
N THR A 9 -0.78 -9.46 13.22
CA THR A 9 -1.07 -9.51 14.66
C THR A 9 -0.51 -8.23 15.30
N LEU A 10 -1.40 -7.42 15.87
CA LEU A 10 -1.03 -6.22 16.62
C LEU A 10 -1.03 -6.54 18.11
N ASN A 11 0.03 -6.13 18.79
CA ASN A 11 0.07 -6.11 20.25
C ASN A 11 -0.25 -4.68 20.73
N VAL A 12 -1.44 -4.50 21.32
CA VAL A 12 -1.88 -3.22 21.89
C VAL A 12 -1.73 -3.18 23.41
N ALA A 13 -1.14 -4.20 24.04
CA ALA A 13 -0.94 -4.24 25.49
C ALA A 13 -0.11 -3.06 26.01
N LEU A 14 0.78 -2.50 25.18
CA LEU A 14 1.57 -1.30 25.52
C LEU A 14 0.72 -0.06 25.83
N PHE A 15 -0.54 -0.02 25.39
CA PHE A 15 -1.47 1.06 25.66
C PHE A 15 -2.30 0.85 26.94
N ARG A 16 -2.27 -0.35 27.54
CA ARG A 16 -3.14 -0.76 28.66
C ARG A 16 -3.01 0.14 29.90
N HIS A 17 -1.85 0.74 30.11
CA HIS A 17 -1.61 1.64 31.24
C HIS A 17 -2.24 3.03 31.07
N HIS A 18 -2.63 3.38 29.84
CA HIS A 18 -3.11 4.72 29.50
C HIS A 18 -4.50 4.72 28.86
N PHE A 19 -4.94 3.60 28.29
CA PHE A 19 -6.20 3.47 27.58
C PHE A 19 -6.91 2.19 27.99
N VAL A 20 -8.25 2.24 27.99
CA VAL A 20 -9.10 1.05 27.93
C VAL A 20 -8.94 0.44 26.55
N LEU A 21 -8.50 -0.82 26.49
CA LEU A 21 -8.10 -1.44 25.22
C LEU A 21 -9.30 -1.64 24.29
N GLU A 22 -10.47 -1.91 24.85
CA GLU A 22 -11.73 -2.05 24.13
C GLU A 22 -12.10 -0.75 23.40
N ASP A 23 -11.98 0.40 24.09
CA ASP A 23 -12.26 1.71 23.51
C ASP A 23 -11.24 2.06 22.41
N LEU A 24 -9.96 1.75 22.63
CA LEU A 24 -8.91 1.95 21.61
C LEU A 24 -9.21 1.12 20.36
N VAL A 25 -9.66 -0.13 20.53
CA VAL A 25 -10.05 -1.01 19.41
C VAL A 25 -11.26 -0.46 18.66
N GLU A 26 -12.26 0.08 19.36
CA GLU A 26 -13.40 0.74 18.69
C GLU A 26 -12.97 1.99 17.92
N GLU A 27 -12.05 2.80 18.46
CA GLU A 27 -11.49 3.94 17.74
C GLU A 27 -10.70 3.48 16.49
N MET A 28 -9.91 2.41 16.60
CA MET A 28 -9.19 1.81 15.47
C MET A 28 -10.15 1.37 14.36
N LYS A 29 -11.26 0.70 14.71
CA LYS A 29 -12.30 0.30 13.76
C LYS A 29 -12.92 1.50 13.06
N LYS A 30 -13.22 2.57 13.81
CA LYS A 30 -13.79 3.80 13.27
C LYS A 30 -12.84 4.53 12.31
N GLN A 31 -11.54 4.54 12.63
CA GLN A 31 -10.51 5.18 11.80
C GLN A 31 -10.14 4.36 10.57
N SER A 32 -10.30 3.04 10.62
CA SER A 32 -9.93 2.14 9.52
C SER A 32 -11.07 1.16 9.21
N PRO A 33 -12.20 1.65 8.65
CA PRO A 33 -13.39 0.82 8.40
C PRO A 33 -13.16 -0.26 7.34
N ASP A 34 -12.13 -0.11 6.51
CA ASP A 34 -11.74 -1.09 5.49
C ASP A 34 -10.91 -2.26 6.05
N LEU A 35 -10.60 -2.26 7.35
CA LEU A 35 -9.91 -3.35 8.05
C LEU A 35 -10.89 -4.23 8.83
N ASN A 36 -10.64 -5.53 8.81
CA ASN A 36 -11.35 -6.51 9.62
C ASN A 36 -10.54 -6.81 10.88
N PHE A 37 -11.13 -6.54 12.04
CA PHE A 37 -10.51 -6.77 13.34
C PHE A 37 -11.07 -8.06 13.95
N GLY A 38 -10.16 -8.94 14.37
CA GLY A 38 -10.48 -10.12 15.15
C GLY A 38 -10.78 -9.79 16.61
N PRO A 39 -11.07 -10.80 17.44
CA PRO A 39 -11.30 -10.59 18.87
C PRO A 39 -10.02 -10.14 19.58
N LEU A 40 -10.15 -9.13 20.44
CA LEU A 40 -9.08 -8.71 21.36
C LEU A 40 -8.83 -9.83 22.36
N GLN A 41 -7.60 -10.33 22.38
CA GLN A 41 -7.17 -11.37 23.29
C GLN A 41 -6.82 -10.79 24.67
N PRO A 42 -6.92 -11.58 25.76
CA PRO A 42 -6.59 -11.11 27.12
C PRO A 42 -5.14 -10.63 27.30
N ASP A 43 -4.22 -11.10 26.47
CA ASP A 43 -2.82 -10.67 26.44
C ASP A 43 -2.60 -9.35 25.66
N GLY A 44 -3.69 -8.75 25.15
CA GLY A 44 -3.67 -7.51 24.40
C GLY A 44 -3.30 -7.70 22.92
N GLN A 45 -3.33 -8.91 22.40
CA GLN A 45 -3.15 -9.16 20.97
C GLN A 45 -4.47 -9.08 20.20
N ILE A 46 -4.40 -8.60 18.96
CA ILE A 46 -5.54 -8.58 18.04
C ILE A 46 -5.07 -8.88 16.62
N ALA A 47 -5.76 -9.80 15.94
CA ALA A 47 -5.53 -10.05 14.53
C ALA A 47 -6.26 -8.98 13.71
N VAL A 48 -5.57 -8.39 12.73
CA VAL A 48 -6.12 -7.38 11.83
C VAL A 48 -5.87 -7.79 10.40
N ARG A 49 -6.92 -7.81 9.59
CA ARG A 49 -6.87 -8.24 8.20
C ARG A 49 -7.31 -7.12 7.28
N GLY A 50 -6.53 -6.85 6.23
CA GLY A 50 -6.90 -5.88 5.22
C GLY A 50 -5.80 -5.63 4.20
N SER A 51 -5.93 -4.57 3.42
CA SER A 51 -4.90 -4.20 2.45
C SER A 51 -3.72 -3.50 3.10
N PHE A 52 -2.56 -3.52 2.44
CA PHE A 52 -1.36 -2.82 2.90
C PHE A 52 -1.59 -1.32 3.17
N PRO A 53 -2.27 -0.55 2.27
CA PRO A 53 -2.59 0.86 2.55
C PRO A 53 -3.41 1.05 3.83
N ALA A 54 -4.45 0.24 4.02
CA ALA A 54 -5.30 0.35 5.19
C ALA A 54 -4.54 0.01 6.49
N LEU A 55 -3.67 -1.00 6.46
CA LEU A 55 -2.77 -1.32 7.60
C LEU A 55 -1.76 -0.19 7.88
N ARG A 56 -1.33 0.55 6.84
CA ARG A 56 -0.44 1.71 7.02
C ARG A 56 -1.15 2.87 7.72
N VAL A 57 -2.38 3.17 7.35
CA VAL A 57 -3.21 4.18 8.03
C VAL A 57 -3.37 3.83 9.51
N LEU A 58 -3.69 2.56 9.81
CA LEU A 58 -3.80 2.08 11.18
C LEU A 58 -2.48 2.24 11.95
N ARG A 59 -1.33 1.93 11.32
CA ARG A 59 -0.01 2.15 11.91
C ARG A 59 0.24 3.62 12.23
N GLU A 60 -0.06 4.52 11.30
CA GLU A 60 0.12 5.97 11.49
C GLU A 60 -0.74 6.49 12.65
N PHE A 61 -2.00 6.04 12.75
CA PHE A 61 -2.87 6.34 13.89
C PHE A 61 -2.29 5.85 15.23
N LEU A 62 -1.84 4.59 15.30
CA LEU A 62 -1.25 4.02 16.51
C LEU A 62 0.04 4.75 16.93
N LEU A 63 0.86 5.18 15.96
CA LEU A 63 2.04 6.01 16.23
C LEU A 63 1.68 7.38 16.80
N LEU A 64 0.59 8.00 16.34
CA LEU A 64 0.10 9.27 16.91
C LEU A 64 -0.36 9.07 18.36
N LYS A 65 -1.10 8.01 18.65
CA LYS A 65 -1.49 7.63 20.02
C LYS A 65 -0.28 7.38 20.92
N ALA A 66 0.73 6.67 20.42
CA ALA A 66 1.95 6.44 21.19
C ALA A 66 2.73 7.73 21.47
N LYS A 67 2.74 8.68 20.52
CA LYS A 67 3.40 9.98 20.71
C LYS A 67 2.69 10.86 21.74
N SER A 68 1.36 10.85 21.80
CA SER A 68 0.65 11.65 22.82
C SER A 68 1.02 11.21 24.23
N LEU A 69 1.21 9.90 24.46
CA LEU A 69 1.67 9.36 25.74
C LEU A 69 3.06 9.87 26.14
N SER A 70 3.98 9.97 25.18
CA SER A 70 5.34 10.45 25.44
C SER A 70 5.41 11.93 25.79
N GLU A 71 4.44 12.74 25.37
CA GLU A 71 4.40 14.17 25.67
C GLU A 71 3.71 14.47 27.01
N GLU A 72 2.78 13.62 27.46
CA GLU A 72 2.21 13.67 28.82
C GLU A 72 3.28 13.45 29.90
N GLY A 73 4.15 12.45 29.73
CA GLY A 73 5.27 12.20 30.65
C GLY A 73 6.33 13.32 30.69
N LYS A 74 6.36 14.22 29.71
CA LYS A 74 7.30 15.38 29.68
C LYS A 74 6.73 16.64 30.35
N ARG A 75 5.42 16.72 30.57
CA ARG A 75 4.79 17.88 31.23
C ARG A 75 4.88 17.82 32.75
N GLU A 76 5.08 16.63 33.32
CA GLU A 76 5.22 16.44 34.78
C GLU A 76 6.68 16.55 35.29
N GLY A 77 7.66 16.66 34.38
CA GLY A 77 9.09 16.71 34.72
C GLY A 77 9.74 18.09 34.83
N LYS A 78 8.98 19.20 34.78
CA LYS A 78 9.55 20.56 34.90
C LYS A 78 9.47 21.10 36.33
N SER A 79 10.20 20.45 37.24
CA SER A 79 10.56 21.05 38.53
C SER A 79 11.92 21.74 38.41
N HIS A 80 11.87 23.07 38.57
CA HIS A 80 12.93 24.00 38.97
C HIS A 80 14.39 23.73 38.56
N GLN A 81 14.93 24.53 37.61
CA GLN A 81 16.26 25.13 37.78
C GLN A 81 16.33 26.56 37.21
N LYS A 82 16.81 27.48 38.06
CA LYS A 82 17.05 28.91 37.80
C LYS A 82 18.20 29.15 36.80
N PRO A 83 18.29 30.35 36.19
CA PRO A 83 19.24 30.64 35.12
C PRO A 83 20.59 31.21 35.60
N ARG A 84 21.59 31.06 34.72
CA ARG A 84 22.93 31.71 34.62
C ARG A 84 24.13 30.93 35.17
N LYS A 85 25.06 30.60 34.27
CA LYS A 85 26.24 31.43 33.96
C LYS A 85 26.97 30.90 32.70
N LYS A 86 27.42 31.84 31.85
CA LYS A 86 28.35 31.62 30.74
C LYS A 86 29.77 31.47 31.30
N LEU A 87 30.55 30.54 30.76
CA LEU A 87 31.99 30.72 30.53
C LEU A 87 32.42 29.85 29.34
N GLN A 88 33.44 30.32 28.64
CA GLN A 88 33.81 30.09 27.26
C GLN A 88 35.11 29.25 27.19
N GLU A 89 35.51 28.85 25.97
CA GLU A 89 36.84 28.32 25.57
C GLU A 89 37.06 26.79 25.73
N HIS A 90 37.68 26.03 24.81
CA HIS A 90 38.47 26.33 23.60
C HIS A 90 38.58 25.07 22.69
N ARG A 91 38.93 25.30 21.40
CA ARG A 91 39.56 24.45 20.34
C ARG A 91 39.83 22.96 20.66
N GLY A 92 39.64 21.97 19.78
CA GLY A 92 39.38 21.89 18.34
C GLY A 92 39.96 20.56 17.82
N ALA A 93 39.42 19.97 16.75
CA ALA A 93 40.14 19.06 15.84
C ALA A 93 39.20 18.50 14.75
N ALA A 94 39.69 18.61 13.50
CA ALA A 94 39.54 17.69 12.38
C ALA A 94 38.13 17.26 11.92
N GLU A 95 37.75 17.84 10.77
CA GLU A 95 37.31 17.11 9.56
C GLU A 95 36.41 15.89 9.74
N THR A 96 35.14 16.05 9.41
CA THR A 96 34.51 15.12 8.47
C THR A 96 33.57 15.92 7.59
N ARG A 97 33.93 16.02 6.32
CA ARG A 97 33.08 16.54 5.25
C ARG A 97 31.73 15.84 5.36
N ASN A 98 30.69 16.58 5.72
CA ASN A 98 29.32 16.15 5.55
C ASN A 98 29.11 15.97 4.04
N SER A 99 29.38 14.76 3.55
CA SER A 99 28.77 14.27 2.32
C SER A 99 27.28 14.24 2.61
N ARG A 100 26.64 15.38 2.35
CA ARG A 100 25.21 15.52 2.14
C ARG A 100 24.89 14.57 1.01
N ASN A 101 24.63 13.32 1.36
CA ASN A 101 23.90 12.41 0.50
C ASN A 101 22.58 13.13 0.27
N GLU A 102 22.50 13.84 -0.85
CA GLU A 102 21.24 14.17 -1.51
C GLU A 102 20.62 12.83 -1.89
N HIS A 103 20.15 12.10 -0.88
CA HIS A 103 19.21 11.03 -1.06
C HIS A 103 17.99 11.75 -1.61
N ARG A 104 17.87 11.81 -2.95
CA ARG A 104 16.64 12.22 -3.62
C ARG A 104 15.54 11.50 -2.87
N GLU A 105 14.72 12.22 -2.11
CA GLU A 105 13.70 11.61 -1.26
C GLU A 105 12.69 10.90 -2.17
N LYS A 106 12.89 9.60 -2.38
CA LYS A 106 12.00 8.74 -3.15
C LYS A 106 10.83 8.37 -2.26
N GLN A 107 9.62 8.48 -2.77
CA GLN A 107 8.46 7.89 -2.10
C GLN A 107 8.25 6.48 -2.65
N VAL A 108 8.02 5.54 -1.75
CA VAL A 108 7.81 4.13 -2.09
C VAL A 108 6.41 3.72 -1.63
N LEU A 109 5.73 2.95 -2.47
CA LEU A 109 4.45 2.34 -2.18
C LEU A 109 4.45 0.88 -2.65
N VAL A 110 3.70 0.05 -1.97
CA VAL A 110 3.62 -1.40 -2.22
C VAL A 110 2.19 -1.72 -2.60
N LEU A 111 1.99 -2.25 -3.81
CA LEU A 111 0.69 -2.59 -4.37
C LEU A 111 0.60 -4.08 -4.67
N ASP A 112 -0.62 -4.58 -4.75
CA ASP A 112 -0.91 -5.82 -5.47
C ASP A 112 -0.54 -5.66 -6.95
N THR A 113 0.15 -6.66 -7.51
CA THR A 113 0.66 -6.65 -8.88
C THR A 113 -0.45 -6.51 -9.91
N ASP A 114 -1.57 -7.20 -9.74
CA ASP A 114 -2.67 -7.14 -10.70
C ASP A 114 -3.32 -5.75 -10.69
N ILE A 115 -3.38 -5.09 -9.53
CA ILE A 115 -3.89 -3.72 -9.41
C ILE A 115 -2.95 -2.73 -10.07
N TYR A 116 -1.64 -2.87 -9.83
CA TYR A 116 -0.65 -2.03 -10.50
C TYR A 116 -0.74 -2.16 -12.03
N LEU A 117 -0.83 -3.39 -12.54
CA LEU A 117 -0.99 -3.65 -13.98
C LEU A 117 -2.30 -3.08 -14.52
N TYR A 118 -3.40 -3.19 -13.77
CA TYR A 118 -4.69 -2.61 -14.14
C TYR A 118 -4.61 -1.09 -14.24
N MET A 119 -4.02 -0.42 -13.25
CA MET A 119 -3.80 1.03 -13.27
C MET A 119 -2.92 1.45 -14.46
N LYS A 120 -1.87 0.67 -14.75
CA LYS A 120 -0.96 0.95 -15.88
C LYS A 120 -1.67 0.87 -17.23
N CYS A 121 -2.57 -0.10 -17.41
CA CYS A 121 -3.31 -0.27 -18.65
C CYS A 121 -4.47 0.73 -18.80
N PHE A 122 -5.27 0.94 -17.76
CA PHE A 122 -6.55 1.67 -17.89
C PHE A 122 -6.54 3.06 -17.29
N LEU A 123 -5.61 3.36 -16.38
CA LEU A 123 -5.52 4.63 -15.69
C LEU A 123 -4.13 5.27 -15.84
N PRO A 124 -3.52 5.33 -17.05
CA PRO A 124 -2.15 5.82 -17.21
C PRO A 124 -1.98 7.26 -16.72
N LYS A 125 -3.03 8.10 -16.82
CA LYS A 125 -3.03 9.47 -16.29
C LYS A 125 -2.82 9.53 -14.78
N LYS A 126 -3.30 8.54 -14.01
CA LYS A 126 -3.10 8.47 -12.55
C LYS A 126 -1.65 8.12 -12.20
N LEU A 127 -0.94 7.43 -13.10
CA LEU A 127 0.49 7.11 -12.97
C LEU A 127 1.43 8.14 -13.61
N GLN A 128 0.91 9.03 -14.45
CA GLN A 128 1.68 10.08 -15.13
C GLN A 128 1.49 11.47 -14.50
N ALA A 129 0.62 11.60 -13.50
CA ALA A 129 0.33 12.89 -12.88
C ALA A 129 1.50 13.36 -11.99
N ASN A 130 1.95 14.60 -12.23
CA ASN A 130 2.80 15.45 -11.36
C ASN A 130 4.33 15.33 -11.52
N ASP A 131 4.88 15.44 -12.74
CA ASP A 131 6.34 15.54 -12.96
C ASP A 131 7.13 14.51 -12.13
N ALA A 132 6.58 13.31 -12.05
CA ALA A 132 7.10 12.24 -11.22
C ALA A 132 7.39 11.04 -12.10
N VAL A 133 8.60 10.51 -11.97
CA VAL A 133 8.98 9.26 -12.62
C VAL A 133 8.48 8.13 -11.74
N ILE A 134 7.61 7.31 -12.30
CA ILE A 134 7.04 6.15 -11.60
C ILE A 134 7.61 4.88 -12.19
N SER A 135 8.33 4.11 -11.37
CA SER A 135 8.88 2.81 -11.74
C SER A 135 8.34 1.73 -10.81
N GLY A 136 7.91 0.60 -11.38
CA GLY A 136 7.46 -0.57 -10.62
C GLY A 136 8.46 -1.71 -10.70
N VAL A 137 8.81 -2.31 -9.56
CA VAL A 137 9.52 -3.59 -9.47
C VAL A 137 8.56 -4.62 -8.93
N THR A 138 8.24 -5.62 -9.75
CA THR A 138 7.32 -6.70 -9.40
C THR A 138 8.10 -7.86 -8.78
N ASP A 139 7.61 -8.34 -7.64
CA ASP A 139 8.06 -9.54 -6.95
C ASP A 139 6.82 -10.39 -6.62
N GLY A 140 6.56 -11.38 -7.48
CA GLY A 140 5.36 -12.20 -7.40
C GLY A 140 4.06 -11.38 -7.44
N ASP A 141 3.24 -11.56 -6.40
CA ASP A 141 1.93 -10.92 -6.27
C ASP A 141 2.01 -9.44 -5.82
N ILE A 142 3.21 -8.96 -5.50
CA ILE A 142 3.44 -7.59 -5.03
C ILE A 142 4.26 -6.80 -6.05
N THR A 143 3.91 -5.52 -6.23
CA THR A 143 4.72 -4.56 -6.98
C THR A 143 5.10 -3.38 -6.09
N THR A 144 6.41 -3.17 -5.95
CA THR A 144 6.97 -1.98 -5.29
C THR A 144 7.08 -0.86 -6.31
N VAL A 145 6.36 0.23 -6.08
CA VAL A 145 6.35 1.40 -6.96
C VAL A 145 7.14 2.52 -6.30
N CYS A 146 8.15 3.00 -7.01
CA CYS A 146 8.95 4.16 -6.63
C CYS A 146 8.45 5.40 -7.38
N ILE A 147 8.27 6.49 -6.63
CA ILE A 147 7.90 7.80 -7.14
C ILE A 147 9.09 8.73 -6.93
N GLU A 148 9.72 9.10 -8.04
CA GLU A 148 10.86 10.01 -8.09
C GLU A 148 10.46 11.34 -8.73
N SER A 149 11.22 12.41 -8.49
CA SER A 149 11.01 13.67 -9.20
C SER A 149 11.55 13.59 -10.63
N ALA A 150 10.78 14.09 -11.61
CA ALA A 150 11.20 14.24 -13.00
C ALA A 150 12.19 15.41 -13.21
N GLY A 151 12.51 16.17 -12.16
CA GLY A 151 13.49 17.27 -12.19
C GLY A 151 13.96 17.69 -10.80
N ARG A 152 14.89 18.67 -10.73
CA ARG A 152 15.42 19.23 -9.47
C ARG A 152 14.36 20.02 -8.67
N GLU A 153 13.32 20.52 -9.33
CA GLU A 153 12.32 21.43 -8.74
C GLU A 153 10.96 20.79 -8.44
N ALA A 154 10.73 19.53 -8.82
CA ALA A 154 9.48 18.86 -8.45
C ALA A 154 9.47 18.64 -6.93
N GLY A 155 8.73 19.52 -6.23
CA GLY A 155 8.71 19.60 -4.78
C GLY A 155 8.12 18.38 -4.10
N ALA A 156 8.54 18.12 -2.85
CA ALA A 156 8.07 17.01 -2.03
C ALA A 156 6.53 16.88 -1.97
N ALA A 157 5.82 18.02 -1.97
CA ALA A 157 4.35 18.05 -2.01
C ALA A 157 3.75 17.36 -3.24
N ARG A 158 4.38 17.49 -4.43
CA ARG A 158 3.92 16.84 -5.66
C ARG A 158 4.09 15.32 -5.58
N ARG A 159 5.23 14.85 -5.03
CA ARG A 159 5.47 13.41 -4.79
C ARG A 159 4.45 12.84 -3.81
N SER A 160 4.19 13.54 -2.71
CA SER A 160 3.16 13.13 -1.72
C SER A 160 1.78 13.04 -2.36
N ARG A 161 1.40 14.04 -3.17
CA ARG A 161 0.13 14.02 -3.90
C ARG A 161 0.03 12.86 -4.88
N ALA A 162 1.09 12.57 -5.63
CA ALA A 162 1.11 11.43 -6.55
C ALA A 162 0.95 10.10 -5.79
N LYS A 163 1.67 9.95 -4.67
CA LYS A 163 1.54 8.79 -3.78
C LYS A 163 0.11 8.61 -3.27
N GLU A 164 -0.50 9.66 -2.73
CA GLU A 164 -1.88 9.65 -2.23
C GLU A 164 -2.89 9.28 -3.33
N ILE A 165 -2.74 9.83 -4.53
CA ILE A 165 -3.61 9.51 -5.68
C ILE A 165 -3.51 8.03 -6.04
N ILE A 166 -2.29 7.49 -6.11
CA ILE A 166 -2.06 6.09 -6.50
C ILE A 166 -2.59 5.16 -5.42
N GLU A 167 -2.33 5.49 -4.16
CA GLU A 167 -2.78 4.69 -3.03
C GLU A 167 -4.30 4.67 -2.89
N SER A 168 -4.95 5.84 -2.95
CA SER A 168 -6.41 5.94 -2.92
C SER A 168 -7.04 5.15 -4.08
N CYS A 169 -6.52 5.32 -5.30
CA CYS A 169 -7.00 4.57 -6.46
C CYS A 169 -6.80 3.06 -6.28
N SER A 170 -5.69 2.62 -5.70
CA SER A 170 -5.46 1.20 -5.44
C SER A 170 -6.50 0.61 -4.49
N VAL A 171 -6.90 1.34 -3.44
CA VAL A 171 -7.92 0.92 -2.48
C VAL A 171 -9.29 0.83 -3.15
N GLU A 172 -9.65 1.80 -3.99
CA GLU A 172 -10.90 1.74 -4.77
C GLU A 172 -10.93 0.52 -5.70
N LEU A 173 -9.83 0.28 -6.43
CA LEU A 173 -9.71 -0.86 -7.35
C LEU A 173 -9.79 -2.21 -6.63
N GLN A 174 -9.20 -2.33 -5.43
CA GLN A 174 -9.32 -3.54 -4.60
C GLN A 174 -10.77 -3.91 -4.30
N LYS A 175 -11.65 -2.91 -4.12
CA LYS A 175 -13.06 -3.12 -3.81
C LYS A 175 -13.84 -3.60 -5.02
N ILE A 176 -13.61 -3.00 -6.19
CA ILE A 176 -14.43 -3.22 -7.39
C ILE A 176 -13.94 -4.36 -8.28
N LEU A 177 -12.63 -4.58 -8.35
CA LEU A 177 -12.07 -5.54 -9.29
C LEU A 177 -12.20 -6.97 -8.75
N ARG A 178 -12.17 -7.95 -9.65
CA ARG A 178 -12.11 -9.37 -9.36
C ARG A 178 -11.09 -10.00 -10.29
N LYS A 179 -10.41 -11.02 -9.77
CA LYS A 179 -9.50 -11.87 -10.53
C LYS A 179 -10.10 -13.25 -10.71
N GLU A 180 -10.08 -13.74 -11.94
CA GLU A 180 -10.37 -15.12 -12.27
C GLU A 180 -9.22 -15.76 -13.03
N ARG A 181 -8.94 -17.03 -12.72
CA ARG A 181 -7.88 -17.82 -13.35
C ARG A 181 -8.48 -18.93 -14.19
N ILE A 182 -8.13 -18.95 -15.48
CA ILE A 182 -8.46 -20.03 -16.41
C ILE A 182 -7.26 -20.96 -16.50
N CYS A 183 -7.37 -22.16 -15.92
CA CYS A 183 -6.29 -23.14 -15.89
C CYS A 183 -6.07 -23.79 -17.26
N LEU A 184 -4.81 -23.82 -17.71
CA LEU A 184 -4.41 -24.42 -18.99
C LEU A 184 -3.39 -25.58 -18.81
N LYS A 185 -3.09 -26.00 -17.58
CA LYS A 185 -2.02 -26.97 -17.29
C LYS A 185 -2.19 -28.31 -18.02
N GLU A 186 -3.43 -28.75 -18.18
CA GLU A 186 -3.77 -30.05 -18.79
C GLU A 186 -4.04 -29.96 -20.29
N GLN A 187 -4.00 -28.76 -20.86
CA GLN A 187 -4.34 -28.49 -22.26
C GLN A 187 -3.13 -28.70 -23.17
N SER A 188 -3.35 -29.30 -24.34
CA SER A 188 -2.34 -29.40 -25.38
C SER A 188 -1.88 -28.02 -25.86
N ARG A 189 -0.71 -27.95 -26.52
CA ARG A 189 -0.20 -26.69 -27.09
C ARG A 189 -1.21 -26.05 -28.07
N GLY A 190 -1.93 -26.87 -28.83
CA GLY A 190 -2.96 -26.40 -29.76
C GLY A 190 -4.16 -25.77 -29.04
N GLU A 191 -4.64 -26.40 -27.97
CA GLU A 191 -5.72 -25.87 -27.14
C GLU A 191 -5.32 -24.58 -26.42
N LYS A 192 -4.11 -24.53 -25.84
CA LYS A 192 -3.56 -23.30 -25.25
C LYS A 192 -3.56 -22.14 -26.25
N GLN A 193 -3.19 -22.39 -27.50
CA GLN A 193 -3.19 -21.38 -28.55
C GLN A 193 -4.60 -20.95 -28.93
N ARG A 194 -5.56 -21.88 -29.00
CA ARG A 194 -6.98 -21.57 -29.24
C ARG A 194 -7.54 -20.68 -28.14
N TYR A 195 -7.25 -20.96 -26.88
CA TYR A 195 -7.66 -20.10 -25.75
C TYR A 195 -7.10 -18.69 -25.86
N LYS A 196 -5.79 -18.55 -26.17
CA LYS A 196 -5.19 -17.23 -26.38
C LYS A 196 -5.88 -16.45 -27.51
N GLN A 197 -6.15 -17.10 -28.64
CA GLN A 197 -6.86 -16.48 -29.77
C GLN A 197 -8.30 -16.10 -29.42
N LEU A 198 -9.00 -16.95 -28.66
CA LEU A 198 -10.34 -16.64 -28.17
C LEU A 198 -10.32 -15.40 -27.28
N CYS A 199 -9.41 -15.34 -26.30
CA CYS A 199 -9.28 -14.19 -25.42
C CYS A 199 -8.98 -12.89 -26.20
N GLU A 200 -8.10 -12.92 -27.20
CA GLU A 200 -7.83 -11.74 -28.04
C GLU A 200 -9.06 -11.26 -28.82
N ARG A 201 -9.87 -12.18 -29.36
CA ARG A 201 -11.13 -11.81 -30.03
C ARG A 201 -12.12 -11.19 -29.04
N LEU A 202 -12.23 -11.75 -27.85
CA LEU A 202 -13.16 -11.28 -26.82
C LEU A 202 -12.72 -9.96 -26.19
N LYS A 203 -11.41 -9.65 -26.19
CA LYS A 203 -10.85 -8.42 -25.62
C LYS A 203 -11.51 -7.16 -26.19
N ALA A 204 -11.86 -7.14 -27.48
CA ALA A 204 -12.54 -6.02 -28.11
C ALA A 204 -13.95 -5.77 -27.54
N ARG A 205 -14.63 -6.84 -27.09
CA ARG A 205 -15.97 -6.77 -26.47
C ARG A 205 -15.93 -6.38 -25.00
N TYR A 206 -14.78 -6.62 -24.34
CA TYR A 206 -14.58 -6.37 -22.93
C TYR A 206 -13.37 -5.44 -22.70
N PRO A 207 -13.46 -4.17 -23.12
CA PRO A 207 -12.32 -3.24 -23.08
C PRO A 207 -11.86 -2.92 -21.65
N GLY A 208 -12.66 -3.18 -20.62
CA GLY A 208 -12.30 -3.00 -19.22
C GLY A 208 -11.59 -4.19 -18.56
N LEU A 209 -11.34 -5.28 -19.29
CA LEU A 209 -10.66 -6.47 -18.79
C LEU A 209 -9.16 -6.44 -19.09
N LEU A 210 -8.37 -6.59 -18.03
CA LEU A 210 -6.96 -6.93 -18.14
C LEU A 210 -6.84 -8.45 -18.29
N ILE A 211 -6.28 -8.89 -19.42
CA ILE A 211 -6.03 -10.30 -19.72
C ILE A 211 -4.52 -10.54 -19.64
N LEU A 212 -4.10 -11.41 -18.72
CA LEU A 212 -2.70 -11.73 -18.44
C LEU A 212 -2.41 -13.20 -18.79
N PRO A 213 -1.84 -13.49 -19.96
CA PRO A 213 -1.51 -14.85 -20.36
C PRO A 213 -0.23 -15.33 -19.68
N TYR A 214 -0.26 -16.52 -19.11
CA TYR A 214 0.88 -17.27 -18.57
C TYR A 214 1.00 -18.64 -19.26
N ASP A 215 2.09 -19.36 -19.00
CA ASP A 215 2.34 -20.68 -19.61
C ASP A 215 1.37 -21.77 -19.11
N THR A 216 0.86 -21.60 -17.89
CA THR A 216 0.02 -22.58 -17.21
C THR A 216 -1.43 -22.14 -17.07
N HIS A 217 -1.74 -20.86 -17.29
CA HIS A 217 -3.07 -20.29 -17.07
C HIS A 217 -3.21 -18.93 -17.75
N ILE A 218 -4.44 -18.41 -17.79
CA ILE A 218 -4.73 -17.01 -18.13
C ILE A 218 -5.43 -16.39 -16.93
N ASP A 219 -4.89 -15.29 -16.42
CA ASP A 219 -5.56 -14.49 -15.39
C ASP A 219 -6.37 -13.38 -16.07
N VAL A 220 -7.62 -13.20 -15.64
CA VAL A 220 -8.55 -12.18 -16.11
C VAL A 220 -8.91 -11.29 -14.93
N VAL A 221 -8.66 -9.99 -15.08
CA VAL A 221 -8.87 -8.99 -14.02
C VAL A 221 -9.77 -7.88 -14.53
N GLY A 222 -10.83 -7.57 -13.79
CA GLY A 222 -11.79 -6.53 -14.17
C GLY A 222 -12.94 -6.42 -13.19
N THR A 223 -14.01 -5.71 -13.55
CA THR A 223 -15.19 -5.65 -12.66
C THR A 223 -15.83 -7.04 -12.52
N SER A 224 -16.55 -7.28 -11.41
CA SER A 224 -17.22 -8.57 -11.20
C SER A 224 -18.18 -8.94 -12.34
N ALA A 225 -18.86 -7.95 -12.93
CA ALA A 225 -19.80 -8.17 -14.02
C ALA A 225 -19.07 -8.57 -15.32
N ASP A 226 -18.02 -7.84 -15.68
CA ASP A 226 -17.26 -8.11 -16.90
C ASP A 226 -16.52 -9.45 -16.83
N VAL A 227 -15.90 -9.75 -15.69
CA VAL A 227 -15.18 -11.02 -15.48
C VAL A 227 -16.15 -12.19 -15.59
N PHE A 228 -17.33 -12.08 -14.98
CA PHE A 228 -18.36 -13.13 -15.06
C PHE A 228 -18.86 -13.31 -16.50
N ALA A 229 -19.22 -12.23 -17.18
CA ALA A 229 -19.72 -12.30 -18.55
C ALA A 229 -18.67 -12.89 -19.52
N PHE A 230 -17.41 -12.47 -19.40
CA PHE A 230 -16.30 -12.99 -20.20
C PHE A 230 -16.08 -14.48 -19.97
N ARG A 231 -16.10 -14.91 -18.70
CA ARG A 231 -15.96 -16.32 -18.33
C ARG A 231 -17.03 -17.19 -18.99
N GLU A 232 -18.28 -16.75 -18.94
CA GLU A 232 -19.39 -17.49 -19.55
C GLU A 232 -19.25 -17.54 -21.08
N GLU A 233 -18.73 -16.49 -21.71
CA GLU A 233 -18.47 -16.52 -23.14
C GLU A 233 -17.29 -17.42 -23.52
N VAL A 234 -16.26 -17.51 -22.69
CA VAL A 234 -15.12 -18.44 -22.90
C VAL A 234 -15.54 -19.92 -22.76
N ARG A 235 -16.61 -20.20 -22.02
CA ARG A 235 -17.14 -21.57 -21.83
C ARG A 235 -18.07 -22.05 -22.92
N ARG A 236 -18.64 -21.13 -23.70
CA ARG A 236 -19.52 -21.45 -24.82
C ARG A 236 -18.72 -22.02 -25.99
#